data_AF-A0A848SZV6-F1
#
_entry.id   AF-A0A848SZV6-F1
#
_cell.length_a   1.000
_cell.length_b   1.000
_cell.length_c   1.000
_cell.angle_alpha   90.00
_cell.angle_beta   90.00
_cell.angle_gamma   90.00
#
_symmetry.space_group_name_H-M   'P 1'
#
loop_
_entity.id
_entity.type
_entity.pdbx_description
1 polymer ?
#
loop_
_entity_poly.entity_id
_entity_poly.type
_entity_poly.pdbx_seq_one_letter_code
_entity_poly.pdbx_strand_id
1 'polypeptide(L)'
;MRFEVLILGNSSATPAYGRHPTAQILRTSSQQFLIDCGEGTQMQFQSYGVKFRNLNTIFISHLHGDHFYGLIGLITSLNLNGRKKDLNIYGPEGLEEIIDTNISVSDLKLSFELKFHLLPEMSSVIYNDDEISVTAFPLIHRVATKGFLFRQNQKPLRIIPDKISEYSLSIDEIRSIKKGEDLNREGLKISNHELTKPAEKLKSYAFISDTLFSESYLEIIKNVTLLYHEATFPEELSVRARETYHSTARQAAEAAIKSKAEKLIIGHFSARYKSLETFLEEAQSVFPNTEIAEEGKTFEI
;
A
#
# COMPACT_ATOMS: atom_id res chain seq x y z
N MET A 1 -15.85 -7.16 -1.46
CA MET A 1 -15.08 -6.75 -0.26
C MET A 1 -14.38 -5.45 -0.56
N ARG A 2 -14.31 -4.54 0.43
CA ARG A 2 -13.66 -3.23 0.27
C ARG A 2 -12.14 -3.42 0.24
N PHE A 3 -11.51 -2.95 -0.82
CA PHE A 3 -10.05 -2.90 -0.97
C PHE A 3 -9.75 -1.70 -1.87
N GLU A 4 -9.42 -0.58 -1.26
CA GLU A 4 -9.32 0.71 -1.94
C GLU A 4 -8.13 1.49 -1.37
N VAL A 5 -7.56 2.39 -2.17
CA VAL A 5 -6.54 3.34 -1.71
C VAL A 5 -7.06 4.77 -1.84
N LEU A 6 -6.98 5.54 -0.76
CA LEU A 6 -7.25 6.97 -0.72
C LEU A 6 -5.92 7.72 -0.75
N ILE A 7 -5.77 8.65 -1.68
CA ILE A 7 -4.60 9.53 -1.74
C ILE A 7 -4.81 10.71 -0.79
N LEU A 8 -3.85 10.92 0.11
CA LEU A 8 -3.83 12.06 1.03
C LEU A 8 -2.84 13.13 0.58
N GLY A 9 -1.76 12.74 -0.11
CA GLY A 9 -0.79 13.67 -0.67
C GLY A 9 0.06 12.99 -1.74
N ASN A 10 0.59 13.81 -2.65
CA ASN A 10 1.25 13.36 -3.87
C ASN A 10 2.41 14.28 -4.31
N SER A 11 2.88 15.19 -3.46
CA SER A 11 3.95 16.14 -3.78
C SER A 11 5.29 15.64 -3.26
N SER A 12 6.34 15.85 -4.05
CA SER A 12 7.73 15.54 -3.68
C SER A 12 8.43 16.69 -2.99
N ALA A 13 9.27 16.34 -1.99
CA ALA A 13 10.19 17.15 -1.20
C ALA A 13 9.57 18.27 -0.36
N THR A 14 8.67 19.05 -0.95
CA THR A 14 7.97 20.17 -0.30
C THR A 14 6.51 20.15 -0.72
N PRO A 15 5.60 20.67 0.12
CA PRO A 15 4.23 20.95 -0.31
C PRO A 15 4.22 21.89 -1.53
N ALA A 16 3.25 21.70 -2.42
CA ALA A 16 2.92 22.63 -3.49
C ALA A 16 1.51 23.18 -3.27
N TYR A 17 1.12 24.21 -4.03
CA TYR A 17 -0.23 24.77 -3.92
C TYR A 17 -1.28 23.68 -4.20
N GLY A 18 -2.06 23.32 -3.17
CA GLY A 18 -3.06 22.26 -3.25
C GLY A 18 -2.52 20.83 -3.34
N ARG A 19 -1.23 20.60 -3.01
CA ARG A 19 -0.63 19.26 -2.97
C ARG A 19 0.32 19.10 -1.77
N HIS A 20 -0.03 18.20 -0.87
CA HIS A 20 0.70 17.81 0.31
C HIS A 20 1.74 16.74 -0.01
N PRO A 21 2.76 16.62 0.86
CA PRO A 21 3.72 15.51 0.84
C PRO A 21 3.06 14.12 0.84
N THR A 22 3.81 13.12 0.41
CA THR A 22 3.32 11.74 0.21
C THR A 22 2.65 11.16 1.45
N ALA A 23 1.40 10.73 1.29
CA ALA A 23 0.68 9.90 2.25
C ALA A 23 -0.52 9.23 1.56
N GLN A 24 -0.77 7.96 1.88
CA GLN A 24 -1.90 7.20 1.34
C GLN A 24 -2.54 6.30 2.39
N ILE A 25 -3.85 6.10 2.30
CA ILE A 25 -4.58 5.18 3.15
C ILE A 25 -5.09 4.01 2.32
N LEU A 26 -4.53 2.83 2.56
CA LEU A 26 -5.10 1.58 2.05
C LEU A 26 -6.17 1.09 3.04
N ARG A 27 -7.39 0.85 2.55
CA ARG A 27 -8.49 0.35 3.37
C ARG A 27 -8.87 -1.05 2.95
N THR A 28 -8.97 -1.93 3.94
CA THR A 28 -9.61 -3.24 3.79
C THR A 28 -11.02 -3.19 4.37
N SER A 29 -11.66 -4.35 4.52
CA SER A 29 -13.01 -4.40 5.08
C SER A 29 -13.02 -4.14 6.59
N SER A 30 -11.93 -4.44 7.29
CA SER A 30 -11.82 -4.28 8.75
C SER A 30 -10.76 -3.28 9.21
N GLN A 31 -9.76 -2.95 8.38
CA GLN A 31 -8.59 -2.18 8.80
C GLN A 31 -8.21 -1.06 7.84
N GLN A 32 -7.40 -0.12 8.34
CA GLN A 32 -6.75 0.92 7.55
C GLN A 32 -5.25 0.88 7.80
N PHE A 33 -4.49 1.04 6.72
CA PHE A 33 -3.03 1.10 6.71
C PHE A 33 -2.62 2.45 6.14
N LEU A 34 -1.75 3.16 6.85
CA LEU A 34 -1.13 4.38 6.34
C LEU A 34 0.19 4.01 5.68
N ILE A 35 0.41 4.52 4.47
CA ILE A 35 1.62 4.32 3.68
C ILE A 35 2.24 5.70 3.47
N ASP A 36 3.42 5.88 4.05
CA ASP A 36 4.08 7.16 4.29
C ASP A 36 3.20 8.16 5.08
N CYS A 37 3.86 9.14 5.69
CA CYS A 37 3.24 10.10 6.59
C CYS A 37 3.98 11.45 6.50
N GLY A 38 3.97 12.05 5.30
CA GLY A 38 4.51 13.38 5.09
C GLY A 38 3.84 14.47 5.95
N GLU A 39 4.49 15.63 6.06
CA GLU A 39 3.98 16.76 6.84
C GLU A 39 2.53 17.12 6.44
N GLY A 40 1.68 17.38 7.43
CA GLY A 40 0.27 17.71 7.21
C GLY A 40 -0.67 16.51 7.04
N THR A 41 -0.18 15.26 7.04
CA THR A 41 -1.03 14.05 6.90
C THR A 41 -2.21 14.02 7.87
N GLN A 42 -2.02 14.43 9.13
CA GLN A 42 -3.10 14.52 10.12
C GLN A 42 -4.22 15.51 9.74
N MET A 43 -3.89 16.57 8.99
CA MET A 43 -4.86 17.55 8.50
C MET A 43 -5.66 16.92 7.34
N GLN A 44 -4.99 16.19 6.46
CA GLN A 44 -5.64 15.44 5.37
C GLN A 44 -6.59 14.36 5.89
N PHE A 45 -6.31 13.77 7.05
CA PHE A 45 -7.27 12.89 7.72
C PHE A 45 -8.58 13.61 8.05
N GLN A 46 -8.51 14.86 8.53
CA GLN A 46 -9.71 15.66 8.79
C GLN A 46 -10.41 16.06 7.48
N SER A 47 -9.65 16.58 6.50
CA SER A 47 -10.18 17.03 5.21
C SER A 47 -10.96 15.94 4.47
N TYR A 48 -10.48 14.69 4.52
CA TYR A 48 -11.06 13.56 3.79
C TYR A 48 -11.78 12.54 4.69
N GLY A 49 -12.11 12.92 5.93
CA GLY A 49 -12.93 12.10 6.83
C GLY A 49 -12.32 10.74 7.19
N VAL A 50 -10.99 10.63 7.23
CA VAL A 50 -10.28 9.42 7.63
C VAL A 50 -10.46 9.20 9.14
N LYS A 51 -11.01 8.06 9.52
CA LYS A 51 -11.27 7.71 10.92
C LYS A 51 -10.01 7.15 11.59
N PHE A 52 -9.41 7.94 12.48
CA PHE A 52 -8.25 7.55 13.31
C PHE A 52 -8.39 6.20 14.02
N ARG A 53 -9.61 5.81 14.43
CA ARG A 53 -9.88 4.58 15.18
C ARG A 53 -9.47 3.29 14.45
N ASN A 54 -9.47 3.29 13.12
CA ASN A 54 -9.23 2.08 12.34
C ASN A 54 -7.79 1.96 11.84
N LEU A 55 -6.94 2.96 12.12
CA LEU A 55 -5.51 2.93 11.79
C LEU A 55 -4.76 2.13 12.85
N ASN A 56 -4.26 0.95 12.48
CA ASN A 56 -3.50 0.08 13.39
C ASN A 56 -2.03 -0.04 13.02
N THR A 57 -1.71 0.24 11.76
CA THR A 57 -0.39 -0.01 11.18
C THR A 57 -0.03 1.11 10.20
N ILE A 58 1.21 1.58 10.33
CA ILE A 58 1.83 2.58 9.46
C ILE A 58 3.06 1.94 8.81
N PHE A 59 3.26 2.18 7.52
CA PHE A 59 4.45 1.78 6.77
C PHE A 59 5.16 3.04 6.28
N ILE A 60 6.42 3.24 6.65
CA ILE A 60 7.27 4.35 6.21
C ILE A 60 8.32 3.78 5.25
N SER A 61 8.32 4.26 4.01
CA SER A 61 9.20 3.76 2.95
C SER A 61 10.67 4.11 3.18
N HIS A 62 10.95 5.34 3.64
CA HIS A 62 12.30 5.85 3.89
C HIS A 62 12.31 7.13 4.76
N LEU A 63 13.49 7.59 5.17
CA LEU A 63 13.68 8.77 6.04
C LEU A 63 13.95 10.08 5.30
N HIS A 64 13.12 10.42 4.32
CA HIS A 64 12.99 11.81 3.86
C HIS A 64 11.77 12.48 4.48
N GLY A 65 11.90 13.76 4.80
CA GLY A 65 10.92 14.47 5.64
C GLY A 65 9.50 14.50 5.08
N ASP A 66 9.38 14.57 3.75
CA ASP A 66 8.12 14.48 3.01
C ASP A 66 7.44 13.11 3.06
N HIS A 67 8.07 12.11 3.67
CA HIS A 67 7.50 10.77 3.91
C HIS A 67 7.28 10.45 5.38
N PHE A 68 7.82 11.22 6.35
CA PHE A 68 7.65 10.90 7.77
C PHE A 68 7.48 12.08 8.74
N TYR A 69 7.75 13.33 8.36
CA TYR A 69 7.65 14.47 9.30
C TYR A 69 6.25 14.67 9.86
N GLY A 70 5.21 14.20 9.17
CA GLY A 70 3.83 14.22 9.69
C GLY A 70 3.58 13.22 10.82
N LEU A 71 4.48 12.27 11.05
CA LEU A 71 4.26 11.13 11.95
C LEU A 71 4.10 11.57 13.40
N ILE A 72 4.96 12.46 13.90
CA ILE A 72 4.87 12.95 15.29
C ILE A 72 3.58 13.73 15.54
N GLY A 73 3.15 14.55 14.57
CA GLY A 73 1.89 15.27 14.61
C GLY A 73 0.70 14.32 14.63
N LEU A 74 0.71 13.31 13.75
CA LEU A 74 -0.32 12.28 13.70
C LEU A 74 -0.40 11.48 15.02
N ILE A 75 0.73 11.03 15.57
CA ILE A 75 0.80 10.32 16.86
C ILE A 75 0.21 11.17 17.99
N THR A 76 0.57 12.46 18.03
CA THR A 76 0.02 13.41 19.02
C THR A 76 -1.49 13.54 18.88
N SER A 77 -1.99 13.71 17.65
CA SER A 77 -3.43 13.75 17.36
C SER A 77 -4.15 12.46 17.77
N LEU A 78 -3.57 11.29 17.50
CA LEU A 78 -4.11 10.01 17.95
C LEU A 78 -4.23 9.94 19.47
N ASN A 79 -3.20 10.39 20.19
CA ASN A 79 -3.18 10.43 21.66
C ASN A 79 -4.28 11.35 22.21
N LEU A 80 -4.37 12.57 21.70
CA LEU A 80 -5.36 13.56 22.12
C LEU A 80 -6.81 13.13 21.80
N ASN A 81 -6.99 12.34 20.75
CA ASN A 81 -8.28 11.72 20.41
C ASN A 81 -8.56 10.42 21.18
N GLY A 82 -7.82 10.17 22.28
CA GLY A 82 -8.13 9.12 23.24
C GLY A 82 -7.77 7.71 22.78
N ARG A 83 -6.86 7.56 21.80
CA ARG A 83 -6.37 6.24 21.39
C ARG A 83 -5.78 5.49 22.59
N LYS A 84 -6.17 4.21 22.74
CA LYS A 84 -5.62 3.27 23.73
C LYS A 84 -4.96 2.04 23.11
N LYS A 85 -5.30 1.73 21.86
CA LYS A 85 -4.75 0.57 21.16
C LYS A 85 -3.35 0.89 20.65
N ASP A 86 -2.46 -0.08 20.75
CA ASP A 86 -1.09 0.02 20.23
C ASP A 86 -1.08 0.38 18.74
N LEU A 87 -0.01 1.02 18.30
CA LEU A 87 0.20 1.41 16.91
C LEU A 87 1.48 0.74 16.39
N ASN A 88 1.35 -0.09 15.36
CA ASN A 88 2.51 -0.68 14.70
C ASN A 88 3.06 0.29 13.67
N ILE A 89 4.38 0.50 13.68
CA ILE A 89 5.08 1.37 12.74
C ILE A 89 6.22 0.56 12.13
N TYR A 90 6.06 0.22 10.86
CA TYR A 90 7.10 -0.42 10.08
C TYR A 90 7.92 0.65 9.37
N GLY A 91 9.21 0.71 9.64
CA GLY A 91 10.06 1.77 9.09
C GLY A 91 11.54 1.38 9.02
N PRO A 92 12.35 2.18 8.30
CA PRO A 92 13.78 1.99 8.23
C PRO A 92 14.46 2.25 9.58
N GLU A 93 15.73 1.84 9.68
CA GLU A 93 16.60 2.13 10.83
C GLU A 93 16.64 3.64 11.11
N GLY A 94 16.64 4.00 12.40
CA GLY A 94 16.63 5.40 12.86
C GLY A 94 15.24 6.01 13.06
N LEU A 95 14.17 5.44 12.50
CA LEU A 95 12.81 6.00 12.68
C LEU A 95 12.38 6.03 14.15
N GLU A 96 12.60 4.93 14.87
CA GLU A 96 12.27 4.81 16.30
C GLU A 96 13.00 5.87 17.12
N GLU A 97 14.32 6.00 16.93
CA GLU A 97 15.15 6.99 17.62
C GLU A 97 14.67 8.43 17.38
N ILE A 98 14.30 8.76 16.13
CA ILE A 98 13.78 10.10 15.80
C ILE A 98 12.47 10.36 16.56
N ILE A 99 11.54 9.41 16.57
CA ILE A 99 10.25 9.58 17.22
C ILE A 99 10.38 9.61 18.74
N ASP A 100 11.20 8.73 19.31
CA ASP A 100 11.47 8.70 20.75
C ASP A 100 12.15 9.97 21.23
N THR A 101 13.07 10.53 20.44
CA THR A 101 13.68 11.83 20.75
C THR A 101 12.63 12.94 20.80
N ASN A 102 11.73 13.00 19.81
CA ASN A 102 10.65 13.97 19.81
C ASN A 102 9.73 13.80 21.03
N ILE A 103 9.34 12.58 21.36
CA ILE A 103 8.48 12.27 22.51
C ILE A 103 9.15 12.68 23.83
N SER A 104 10.42 12.29 24.00
CA SER A 104 11.20 12.53 25.21
C SER A 104 11.45 14.02 25.45
N VAL A 105 11.93 14.75 24.44
CA VAL A 105 12.27 16.17 24.57
C VAL A 105 11.02 17.06 24.73
N SER A 106 9.89 16.65 24.15
CA SER A 106 8.62 17.40 24.26
C SER A 106 7.78 17.06 25.50
N ASP A 107 8.23 16.13 26.35
CA ASP A 107 7.45 15.55 27.47
C ASP A 107 6.06 15.03 27.03
N LEU A 108 6.00 14.43 25.84
CA LEU A 108 4.75 13.87 25.31
C LEU A 108 4.41 12.55 26.01
N LYS A 109 3.31 12.54 26.76
CA LYS A 109 2.81 11.33 27.45
C LYS A 109 1.79 10.60 26.60
N LEU A 110 2.22 9.52 25.95
CA LEU A 110 1.36 8.66 25.16
C LEU A 110 0.53 7.74 26.05
N SER A 111 -0.73 7.53 25.66
CA SER A 111 -1.65 6.62 26.34
C SER A 111 -1.87 5.28 25.63
N PHE A 112 -0.99 4.98 24.67
CA PHE A 112 -0.88 3.73 23.93
C PHE A 112 0.58 3.47 23.57
N GLU A 113 0.92 2.22 23.28
CA GLU A 113 2.28 1.80 22.92
C GLU A 113 2.55 2.03 21.41
N LEU A 114 3.74 2.55 21.09
CA LEU A 114 4.28 2.54 19.73
C LEU A 114 5.14 1.28 19.57
N LYS A 115 4.82 0.46 18.58
CA LYS A 115 5.55 -0.78 18.27
C LYS A 115 6.30 -0.60 16.97
N PHE A 116 7.59 -0.30 17.07
CA PHE A 116 8.45 -0.15 15.90
C PHE A 116 8.92 -1.51 15.38
N HIS A 117 8.88 -1.67 14.06
CA HIS A 117 9.32 -2.86 13.35
C HIS A 117 10.29 -2.44 12.26
N LEU A 118 11.54 -2.89 12.36
CA LEU A 118 12.57 -2.57 11.37
C LEU A 118 12.25 -3.23 10.02
N LEU A 119 12.36 -2.45 8.94
CA LEU A 119 12.20 -2.98 7.60
C LEU A 119 13.40 -3.87 7.20
N PRO A 120 13.14 -5.03 6.58
CA PRO A 120 14.17 -5.98 6.18
C PRO A 120 15.05 -5.43 5.05
N GLU A 121 16.32 -5.81 5.01
CA GLU A 121 17.22 -5.45 3.91
C GLU A 121 16.73 -6.03 2.57
N MET A 122 16.41 -7.34 2.57
CA MET A 122 15.89 -8.05 1.41
C MET A 122 14.36 -8.10 1.39
N SER A 123 13.81 -8.57 0.27
CA SER A 123 12.36 -8.78 0.14
C SER A 123 11.85 -9.78 1.18
N SER A 124 10.86 -9.40 1.98
CA SER A 124 10.19 -10.33 2.91
C SER A 124 8.78 -9.88 3.28
N VAL A 125 7.97 -10.83 3.75
CA VAL A 125 6.64 -10.56 4.33
C VAL A 125 6.83 -9.95 5.72
N ILE A 126 6.39 -8.71 5.90
CA ILE A 126 6.53 -7.95 7.15
C ILE A 126 5.23 -7.92 7.97
N TYR A 127 4.10 -8.16 7.33
CA TYR A 127 2.79 -8.19 7.96
C TYR A 127 1.92 -9.26 7.29
N ASN A 128 1.15 -9.99 8.10
CA ASN A 128 0.19 -10.96 7.60
C ASN A 128 -0.95 -11.14 8.62
N ASP A 129 -2.19 -11.02 8.18
CA ASP A 129 -3.39 -11.32 8.95
C ASP A 129 -4.38 -12.19 8.14
N ASP A 130 -5.64 -12.27 8.56
CA ASP A 130 -6.66 -13.07 7.87
C ASP A 130 -7.15 -12.44 6.55
N GLU A 131 -6.93 -11.13 6.33
CA GLU A 131 -7.40 -10.40 5.15
C GLU A 131 -6.30 -10.12 4.14
N ILE A 132 -5.09 -9.75 4.58
CA ILE A 132 -3.98 -9.33 3.72
C ILE A 132 -2.61 -9.79 4.21
N SER A 133 -1.67 -9.85 3.27
CA SER A 133 -0.23 -9.89 3.51
C SER A 133 0.45 -8.67 2.91
N VAL A 134 1.54 -8.22 3.54
CA VAL A 134 2.37 -7.09 3.08
C VAL A 134 3.81 -7.56 2.95
N THR A 135 4.36 -7.43 1.75
CA THR A 135 5.77 -7.67 1.44
C THR A 135 6.48 -6.33 1.29
N ALA A 136 7.57 -6.12 2.02
CA ALA A 136 8.49 -5.02 1.78
C ALA A 136 9.66 -5.49 0.91
N PHE A 137 10.15 -4.64 0.02
CA PHE A 137 11.27 -4.95 -0.88
C PHE A 137 12.14 -3.71 -1.17
N PRO A 138 13.45 -3.89 -1.42
CA PRO A 138 14.37 -2.76 -1.63
C PRO A 138 14.08 -2.00 -2.94
N LEU A 139 14.19 -0.69 -2.86
CA LEU A 139 14.21 0.26 -3.98
C LEU A 139 15.57 0.96 -4.07
N ILE A 140 15.82 1.71 -5.15
CA ILE A 140 17.10 2.36 -5.41
C ILE A 140 16.96 3.87 -5.18
N HIS A 141 17.34 4.33 -4.00
CA HIS A 141 17.29 5.75 -3.64
C HIS A 141 18.53 6.20 -2.86
N ARG A 142 18.62 7.50 -2.54
CA ARG A 142 19.77 8.09 -1.81
C ARG A 142 19.93 7.54 -0.40
N VAL A 143 18.83 7.14 0.23
CA VAL A 143 18.78 6.50 1.53
C VAL A 143 18.08 5.14 1.40
N ALA A 144 18.22 4.27 2.42
CA ALA A 144 17.54 2.99 2.44
C ALA A 144 16.02 3.17 2.25
N THR A 145 15.49 2.64 1.15
CA THR A 145 14.12 2.86 0.72
C THR A 145 13.46 1.55 0.33
N LYS A 146 12.18 1.41 0.69
CA LYS A 146 11.38 0.22 0.43
C LYS A 146 10.13 0.54 -0.39
N GLY A 147 9.76 -0.39 -1.26
CA GLY A 147 8.43 -0.51 -1.80
C GLY A 147 7.61 -1.48 -0.96
N PHE A 148 6.29 -1.38 -1.06
CA PHE A 148 5.35 -2.24 -0.34
C PHE A 148 4.38 -2.90 -1.30
N LEU A 149 4.15 -4.19 -1.13
CA LEU A 149 3.19 -4.97 -1.90
C LEU A 149 2.15 -5.59 -0.97
N PHE A 150 0.92 -5.12 -1.10
CA PHE A 150 -0.24 -5.58 -0.37
C PHE A 150 -0.99 -6.59 -1.22
N ARG A 151 -1.25 -7.79 -0.69
CA ARG A 151 -2.04 -8.82 -1.36
C ARG A 151 -3.17 -9.26 -0.47
N GLN A 152 -4.37 -9.39 -1.03
CA GLN A 152 -5.47 -10.05 -0.34
C GLN A 152 -5.15 -11.54 -0.15
N ASN A 153 -5.44 -12.03 1.04
CA ASN A 153 -5.30 -13.44 1.38
C ASN A 153 -6.52 -14.22 0.87
N GLN A 154 -6.28 -15.44 0.40
CA GLN A 154 -7.33 -16.31 -0.09
C GLN A 154 -8.26 -16.71 1.05
N LYS A 155 -9.55 -16.35 0.94
CA LYS A 155 -10.56 -16.84 1.88
C LYS A 155 -10.96 -18.27 1.54
N PRO A 156 -11.42 -19.06 2.53
CA PRO A 156 -12.02 -20.36 2.27
C PRO A 156 -13.14 -20.25 1.23
N LEU A 157 -13.19 -21.20 0.31
CA LEU A 157 -14.19 -21.26 -0.74
C LEU A 157 -15.60 -21.30 -0.12
N ARG A 158 -16.58 -20.83 -0.89
CA ARG A 158 -17.99 -20.89 -0.49
C ARG A 158 -18.61 -22.13 -1.09
N ILE A 159 -19.12 -23.01 -0.23
CA ILE A 159 -19.81 -24.21 -0.70
C ILE A 159 -21.13 -23.82 -1.40
N ILE A 160 -21.51 -24.56 -2.43
CA ILE A 160 -22.81 -24.43 -3.08
C ILE A 160 -23.85 -25.05 -2.14
N PRO A 161 -24.85 -24.31 -1.64
CA PRO A 161 -25.79 -24.82 -0.63
C PRO A 161 -26.48 -26.13 -1.04
N ASP A 162 -26.91 -26.24 -2.30
CA ASP A 162 -27.62 -27.42 -2.80
C ASP A 162 -26.75 -28.69 -2.76
N LYS A 163 -25.44 -28.54 -2.96
CA LYS A 163 -24.46 -29.64 -2.94
C LYS A 163 -24.26 -30.21 -1.54
N ILE A 164 -24.55 -29.44 -0.49
CA ILE A 164 -24.51 -29.93 0.90
C ILE A 164 -25.55 -31.03 1.09
N SER A 165 -26.79 -30.76 0.67
CA SER A 165 -27.90 -31.70 0.82
C SER A 165 -27.78 -32.86 -0.15
N GLU A 166 -27.41 -32.59 -1.40
CA GLU A 166 -27.25 -33.60 -2.46
C GLU A 166 -26.28 -34.71 -2.07
N TYR A 167 -25.13 -34.35 -1.47
CA TYR A 167 -24.12 -35.32 -1.04
C TYR A 167 -24.15 -35.62 0.45
N SER A 168 -25.09 -35.06 1.21
CA SER A 168 -25.16 -35.21 2.68
C SER A 168 -23.78 -34.97 3.33
N LEU A 169 -23.21 -33.79 3.08
CA LEU A 169 -21.85 -33.46 3.53
C LEU A 169 -21.82 -33.24 5.04
N SER A 170 -20.87 -33.89 5.70
CA SER A 170 -20.56 -33.66 7.12
C SER A 170 -19.87 -32.32 7.33
N ILE A 171 -19.85 -31.83 8.58
CA ILE A 171 -19.21 -30.56 8.93
C ILE A 171 -17.72 -30.56 8.58
N ASP A 172 -17.04 -31.69 8.79
CA ASP A 172 -15.60 -31.79 8.52
C ASP A 172 -15.30 -31.87 7.03
N GLU A 173 -16.11 -32.59 6.24
CA GLU A 173 -16.02 -32.55 4.77
C GLU A 173 -16.24 -31.14 4.24
N ILE A 174 -17.23 -30.40 4.76
CA ILE A 174 -17.46 -29.00 4.38
C ILE A 174 -16.22 -28.15 4.68
N ARG A 175 -15.59 -28.32 5.86
CA ARG A 175 -14.38 -27.56 6.22
C ARG A 175 -13.21 -27.87 5.27
N SER A 176 -12.99 -29.14 4.96
CA SER A 176 -11.95 -29.61 4.02
C SER A 176 -12.19 -29.09 2.60
N ILE A 177 -13.41 -29.23 2.08
CA ILE A 177 -13.78 -28.76 0.74
C ILE A 177 -13.58 -27.25 0.62
N LYS A 178 -13.98 -26.49 1.65
CA LYS A 178 -13.76 -25.04 1.67
C LYS A 178 -12.28 -24.63 1.72
N LYS A 179 -11.37 -25.51 2.15
CA LYS A 179 -9.92 -25.30 2.08
C LYS A 179 -9.30 -25.69 0.75
N GLY A 180 -10.08 -26.31 -0.14
CA GLY A 180 -9.63 -26.72 -1.47
C GLY A 180 -9.54 -28.23 -1.68
N GLU A 181 -9.92 -29.04 -0.70
CA GLU A 181 -9.85 -30.51 -0.82
C GLU A 181 -11.02 -31.08 -1.60
N ASP A 182 -10.78 -32.11 -2.41
CA ASP A 182 -11.82 -32.88 -3.08
C ASP A 182 -12.61 -33.74 -2.06
N LEU A 183 -13.88 -34.00 -2.36
CA LEU A 183 -14.65 -34.99 -1.61
C LEU A 183 -14.22 -36.39 -2.02
N ASN A 184 -13.70 -37.17 -1.07
CA ASN A 184 -13.31 -38.56 -1.28
C ASN A 184 -14.05 -39.47 -0.28
N ARG A 185 -14.93 -40.33 -0.79
CA ARG A 185 -15.60 -41.42 -0.06
C ARG A 185 -15.35 -42.75 -0.78
N GLU A 186 -15.64 -43.87 -0.13
CA GLU A 186 -15.53 -45.18 -0.79
C GLU A 186 -16.40 -45.21 -2.07
N GLY A 187 -15.75 -45.34 -3.23
CA GLY A 187 -16.41 -45.37 -4.54
C GLY A 187 -16.89 -44.01 -5.08
N LEU A 188 -16.66 -42.89 -4.39
CA LEU A 188 -17.08 -41.56 -4.83
C LEU A 188 -15.95 -40.54 -4.68
N LYS A 189 -15.60 -39.90 -5.80
CA LYS A 189 -14.64 -38.80 -5.84
C LYS A 189 -15.25 -37.63 -6.61
N ILE A 190 -15.34 -36.47 -5.97
CA ILE A 190 -15.93 -35.26 -6.56
C ILE A 190 -14.95 -34.11 -6.37
N SER A 191 -14.69 -33.38 -7.46
CA SER A 191 -13.82 -32.22 -7.40
C SER A 191 -14.43 -31.12 -6.53
N ASN A 192 -13.61 -30.45 -5.72
CA ASN A 192 -14.05 -29.31 -4.92
C ASN A 192 -14.71 -28.20 -5.77
N HIS A 193 -14.33 -28.06 -7.05
CA HIS A 193 -14.86 -27.08 -7.98
C HIS A 193 -16.33 -27.33 -8.35
N GLU A 194 -16.80 -28.57 -8.27
CA GLU A 194 -18.21 -28.92 -8.47
C GLU A 194 -19.05 -28.66 -7.21
N LEU A 195 -18.39 -28.56 -6.06
CA LEU A 195 -19.01 -28.39 -4.74
C LEU A 195 -18.96 -26.94 -4.25
N THR A 196 -18.15 -26.08 -4.86
CA THR A 196 -17.90 -24.72 -4.41
C THR A 196 -18.15 -23.69 -5.49
N LYS A 197 -18.48 -22.47 -5.08
CA LYS A 197 -18.45 -21.31 -5.97
C LYS A 197 -16.99 -20.98 -6.31
N PRO A 198 -16.70 -20.51 -7.54
CA PRO A 198 -15.37 -20.08 -7.92
C PRO A 198 -14.78 -19.07 -6.92
N ALA A 199 -13.47 -19.15 -6.69
CA ALA A 199 -12.77 -18.17 -5.87
C ALA A 199 -12.93 -16.76 -6.46
N GLU A 200 -13.12 -15.77 -5.60
CA GLU A 200 -13.03 -14.36 -6.02
C GLU A 200 -11.58 -14.06 -6.43
N LYS A 201 -11.42 -13.25 -7.50
CA LYS A 201 -10.08 -12.78 -7.91
C LYS A 201 -9.46 -11.98 -6.77
N LEU A 202 -8.27 -12.38 -6.34
CA LEU A 202 -7.54 -11.68 -5.29
C LEU A 202 -7.04 -10.35 -5.81
N LYS A 203 -7.22 -9.30 -5.01
CA LYS A 203 -6.78 -7.96 -5.31
C LYS A 203 -5.40 -7.70 -4.73
N SER A 204 -4.64 -6.84 -5.38
CA SER A 204 -3.29 -6.48 -4.93
C SER A 204 -2.92 -5.05 -5.29
N TYR A 205 -2.11 -4.45 -4.41
CA TYR A 205 -1.65 -3.07 -4.52
C TYR A 205 -0.15 -2.99 -4.30
N ALA A 206 0.59 -2.46 -5.26
CA ALA A 206 2.02 -2.16 -5.12
C ALA A 206 2.22 -0.65 -4.97
N PHE A 207 2.95 -0.26 -3.93
CA PHE A 207 3.41 1.10 -3.71
C PHE A 207 4.92 1.17 -3.98
N ILE A 208 5.28 1.80 -5.09
CA ILE A 208 6.67 2.11 -5.44
C ILE A 208 6.93 3.57 -5.05
N SER A 209 7.62 3.72 -3.92
CA SER A 209 8.12 5.01 -3.44
C SER A 209 9.32 5.49 -4.25
N ASP A 210 9.94 6.57 -3.80
CA ASP A 210 11.12 7.21 -4.35
C ASP A 210 12.17 6.20 -4.80
N THR A 211 12.43 6.16 -6.11
CA THR A 211 13.37 5.22 -6.69
C THR A 211 13.83 5.67 -8.06
N LEU A 212 15.09 5.40 -8.36
CA LEU A 212 15.57 5.26 -9.71
C LEU A 212 14.89 4.03 -10.34
N PHE A 213 14.37 4.18 -11.55
CA PHE A 213 13.74 3.07 -12.27
C PHE A 213 14.69 1.87 -12.39
N SER A 214 14.22 0.70 -11.97
CA SER A 214 14.99 -0.53 -11.99
C SER A 214 14.09 -1.72 -12.25
N GLU A 215 14.64 -2.75 -12.89
CA GLU A 215 13.90 -3.98 -13.14
C GLU A 215 13.87 -4.91 -11.91
N SER A 216 14.66 -4.62 -10.87
CA SER A 216 14.85 -5.48 -9.70
C SER A 216 13.57 -5.81 -8.93
N TYR A 217 12.57 -4.92 -8.94
CA TYR A 217 11.30 -5.13 -8.24
C TYR A 217 10.17 -5.67 -9.12
N LEU A 218 10.35 -5.72 -10.45
CA LEU A 218 9.25 -6.00 -11.39
C LEU A 218 8.64 -7.39 -11.21
N GLU A 219 9.44 -8.41 -10.91
CA GLU A 219 8.91 -9.75 -10.67
C GLU A 219 8.11 -9.83 -9.35
N ILE A 220 8.48 -9.01 -8.34
CA ILE A 220 7.78 -8.97 -7.05
C ILE A 220 6.36 -8.42 -7.25
N ILE A 221 6.24 -7.33 -8.01
CA ILE A 221 4.97 -6.62 -8.27
C ILE A 221 4.22 -7.13 -9.51
N LYS A 222 4.57 -8.31 -9.99
CA LYS A 222 3.97 -8.86 -11.21
C LYS A 222 2.47 -9.13 -11.05
N ASN A 223 1.71 -8.80 -12.09
CA ASN A 223 0.26 -8.95 -12.19
C ASN A 223 -0.51 -8.26 -11.05
N VAL A 224 -0.01 -7.12 -10.55
CA VAL A 224 -0.74 -6.37 -9.52
C VAL A 224 -2.00 -5.71 -10.09
N THR A 225 -3.05 -5.67 -9.28
CA THR A 225 -4.32 -5.05 -9.67
C THR A 225 -4.19 -3.53 -9.78
N LEU A 226 -3.47 -2.93 -8.84
CA LEU A 226 -3.14 -1.51 -8.88
C LEU A 226 -1.66 -1.28 -8.53
N LEU A 227 -0.97 -0.55 -9.39
CA LEU A 227 0.39 -0.07 -9.16
C LEU A 227 0.35 1.44 -8.89
N TYR A 228 0.88 1.88 -7.76
CA TYR A 228 1.30 3.26 -7.56
C TYR A 228 2.80 3.36 -7.79
N HIS A 229 3.24 4.35 -8.57
CA HIS A 229 4.65 4.61 -8.81
C HIS A 229 4.96 6.09 -8.72
N GLU A 230 6.08 6.44 -8.09
CA GLU A 230 6.60 7.80 -8.14
C GLU A 230 6.91 8.21 -9.60
N ALA A 231 6.57 9.45 -9.93
CA ALA A 231 6.83 10.05 -11.23
C ALA A 231 7.27 11.48 -10.99
N THR A 232 8.40 11.64 -10.30
CA THR A 232 8.86 12.96 -9.83
C THR A 232 9.08 13.96 -10.98
N PHE A 233 9.47 13.44 -12.15
CA PHE A 233 9.79 14.24 -13.33
C PHE A 233 9.12 13.75 -14.62
N PRO A 234 8.89 14.65 -15.59
CA PRO A 234 8.60 14.24 -16.97
C PRO A 234 9.87 13.72 -17.66
N GLU A 235 9.71 13.09 -18.81
CA GLU A 235 10.80 12.43 -19.55
C GLU A 235 11.91 13.41 -19.98
N GLU A 236 11.56 14.66 -20.29
CA GLU A 236 12.53 15.73 -20.61
C GLU A 236 13.58 15.96 -19.51
N LEU A 237 13.26 15.60 -18.25
CA LEU A 237 14.15 15.72 -17.09
C LEU A 237 14.70 14.37 -16.62
N SER A 238 14.74 13.34 -17.47
CA SER A 238 15.26 12.01 -17.15
C SER A 238 16.70 12.02 -16.58
N VAL A 239 17.56 12.95 -17.03
CA VAL A 239 18.91 13.13 -16.46
C VAL A 239 18.82 13.55 -15.00
N ARG A 240 17.98 14.55 -14.69
CA ARG A 240 17.77 15.04 -13.32
C ARG A 240 17.13 13.98 -12.45
N ALA A 241 16.16 13.23 -12.97
CA ALA A 241 15.53 12.10 -12.29
C ALA A 241 16.62 11.12 -11.82
N ARG A 242 17.53 10.73 -12.72
CA ARG A 242 18.66 9.86 -12.39
C ARG A 242 19.59 10.44 -11.32
N GLU A 243 20.01 11.69 -11.47
CA GLU A 243 20.92 12.36 -10.51
C GLU A 243 20.34 12.47 -9.10
N THR A 244 19.01 12.57 -9.01
CA THR A 244 18.27 12.68 -7.75
C THR A 244 17.67 11.36 -7.28
N TYR A 245 17.98 10.25 -7.98
CA TYR A 245 17.49 8.90 -7.70
C TYR A 245 15.96 8.75 -7.73
N HIS A 246 15.34 9.38 -8.72
CA HIS A 246 13.91 9.35 -8.99
C HIS A 246 13.59 8.78 -10.38
N SER A 247 12.30 8.55 -10.62
CA SER A 247 11.77 8.04 -11.88
C SER A 247 11.01 9.10 -12.67
N THR A 248 10.93 8.90 -13.99
CA THR A 248 10.07 9.70 -14.86
C THR A 248 8.65 9.10 -14.97
N ALA A 249 7.67 9.90 -15.40
CA ALA A 249 6.33 9.41 -15.71
C ALA A 249 6.33 8.29 -16.76
N ARG A 250 7.19 8.43 -17.78
CA ARG A 250 7.41 7.38 -18.78
C ARG A 250 7.95 6.10 -18.15
N GLN A 251 8.96 6.19 -17.29
CA GLN A 251 9.55 5.02 -16.61
C GLN A 251 8.55 4.31 -15.69
N ALA A 252 7.70 5.07 -14.98
CA ALA A 252 6.61 4.50 -14.18
C ALA A 252 5.63 3.68 -15.06
N ALA A 253 5.28 4.20 -16.25
CA ALA A 253 4.46 3.47 -17.22
C ALA A 253 5.15 2.24 -17.81
N GLU A 254 6.46 2.31 -18.07
CA GLU A 254 7.26 1.16 -18.49
C GLU A 254 7.29 0.06 -17.41
N ALA A 255 7.38 0.44 -16.13
CA ALA A 255 7.26 -0.50 -15.01
C ALA A 255 5.89 -1.21 -14.99
N ALA A 256 4.80 -0.48 -15.25
CA ALA A 256 3.46 -1.03 -15.31
C ALA A 256 3.31 -2.08 -16.44
N ILE A 257 3.81 -1.79 -17.64
CA ILE A 257 3.81 -2.76 -18.75
C ILE A 257 4.62 -4.00 -18.39
N LYS A 258 5.86 -3.82 -17.94
CA LYS A 258 6.78 -4.95 -17.69
C LYS A 258 6.30 -5.85 -16.55
N SER A 259 5.69 -5.26 -15.52
CA SER A 259 5.07 -6.01 -14.42
C SER A 259 3.69 -6.57 -14.76
N LYS A 260 3.10 -6.19 -15.90
CA LYS A 260 1.71 -6.53 -16.27
C LYS A 260 0.69 -6.07 -15.23
N ALA A 261 0.90 -4.88 -14.67
CA ALA A 261 -0.08 -4.25 -13.79
C ALA A 261 -1.40 -4.04 -14.55
N GLU A 262 -2.53 -4.16 -13.87
CA GLU A 262 -3.84 -3.92 -14.49
C GLU A 262 -4.13 -2.43 -14.64
N LYS A 263 -3.67 -1.62 -13.68
CA LYS A 263 -3.83 -0.16 -13.63
C LYS A 263 -2.61 0.51 -12.99
N LEU A 264 -2.26 1.69 -13.47
CA LEU A 264 -1.20 2.53 -12.93
C LEU A 264 -1.80 3.82 -12.35
N ILE A 265 -1.31 4.22 -11.19
CA ILE A 265 -1.44 5.55 -10.65
C ILE A 265 -0.03 6.13 -10.51
N ILE A 266 0.16 7.35 -11.00
CA ILE A 266 1.42 8.09 -10.82
C ILE A 266 1.24 9.21 -9.79
N GLY A 267 2.27 9.43 -8.97
CA GLY A 267 2.27 10.45 -7.91
C GLY A 267 3.68 10.96 -7.60
N HIS A 268 3.83 11.58 -6.42
CA HIS A 268 5.10 12.15 -5.94
C HIS A 268 5.71 13.18 -6.91
N PHE A 269 4.90 14.13 -7.39
CA PHE A 269 5.31 15.09 -8.41
C PHE A 269 6.19 16.19 -7.83
N SER A 270 7.21 16.62 -8.58
CA SER A 270 8.00 17.79 -8.18
C SER A 270 7.12 19.03 -8.01
N ALA A 271 7.25 19.73 -6.87
CA ALA A 271 6.49 20.92 -6.53
C ALA A 271 6.61 22.08 -7.55
N ARG A 272 7.60 22.03 -8.46
CA ARG A 272 7.79 23.02 -9.54
C ARG A 272 6.66 23.04 -10.57
N TYR A 273 5.94 21.93 -10.73
CA TYR A 273 4.94 21.80 -11.80
C TYR A 273 3.56 22.19 -11.30
N LYS A 274 2.94 23.19 -11.93
CA LYS A 274 1.57 23.60 -11.60
C LYS A 274 0.52 22.67 -12.23
N SER A 275 0.71 22.34 -13.52
CA SER A 275 -0.08 21.33 -14.23
C SER A 275 0.62 19.97 -14.17
N LEU A 276 -0.17 18.91 -14.11
CA LEU A 276 0.27 17.51 -14.15
C LEU A 276 -0.10 16.82 -15.48
N GLU A 277 -0.69 17.56 -16.43
CA GLU A 277 -1.16 17.02 -17.72
C GLU A 277 -0.03 16.34 -18.49
N THR A 278 1.15 16.97 -18.57
CA THR A 278 2.33 16.40 -19.24
C THR A 278 2.72 15.03 -18.66
N PHE A 279 2.68 14.86 -17.34
CA PHE A 279 2.98 13.58 -16.70
C PHE A 279 1.98 12.50 -17.10
N LEU A 280 0.69 12.86 -17.12
CA LEU A 280 -0.39 11.95 -17.48
C LEU A 280 -0.30 11.54 -18.95
N GLU A 281 -0.12 12.49 -19.86
CA GLU A 281 0.00 12.24 -21.30
C GLU A 281 1.20 11.35 -21.62
N GLU A 282 2.37 11.64 -21.02
CA GLU A 282 3.56 10.80 -21.19
C GLU A 282 3.33 9.37 -20.71
N ALA A 283 2.77 9.20 -19.50
CA ALA A 283 2.51 7.87 -18.97
C ALA A 283 1.45 7.12 -19.77
N GLN A 284 0.36 7.77 -20.17
CA GLN A 284 -0.71 7.17 -20.98
C GLN A 284 -0.27 6.80 -22.39
N SER A 285 0.71 7.52 -22.96
CA SER A 285 1.30 7.16 -24.26
C SER A 285 2.01 5.80 -24.25
N VAL A 286 2.44 5.35 -23.06
CA VAL A 286 3.08 4.05 -22.84
C VAL A 286 2.07 3.05 -22.28
N PHE A 287 1.41 3.39 -21.18
CA PHE A 287 0.42 2.55 -20.51
C PHE A 287 -0.93 3.28 -20.40
N PRO A 288 -1.89 3.05 -21.32
CA PRO A 288 -3.12 3.85 -21.40
C PRO A 288 -3.99 3.84 -20.14
N ASN A 289 -3.98 2.76 -19.35
CA ASN A 289 -4.73 2.69 -18.10
C ASN A 289 -3.98 3.34 -16.92
N THR A 290 -3.59 4.60 -17.11
CA THR A 290 -2.89 5.42 -16.10
C THR A 290 -3.77 6.56 -15.62
N GLU A 291 -3.72 6.84 -14.31
CA GLU A 291 -4.34 8.02 -13.70
C GLU A 291 -3.37 8.77 -12.75
N ILE A 292 -3.65 10.05 -12.49
CA ILE A 292 -2.94 10.86 -11.48
C ILE A 292 -3.45 10.51 -10.09
N ALA A 293 -2.54 10.40 -9.11
CA ALA A 293 -2.85 10.28 -7.69
C ALA A 293 -3.41 11.60 -7.13
N GLU A 294 -4.64 11.97 -7.43
CA GLU A 294 -5.25 13.21 -6.95
C GLU A 294 -5.64 13.13 -5.47
N GLU A 295 -5.36 14.16 -4.67
CA GLU A 295 -5.72 14.17 -3.26
C GLU A 295 -7.24 14.03 -3.05
N GLY A 296 -7.64 13.28 -2.03
CA GLY A 296 -9.05 13.02 -1.73
C GLY A 296 -9.68 11.98 -2.66
N LYS A 297 -9.02 11.59 -3.75
CA LYS A 297 -9.52 10.56 -4.67
C LYS A 297 -9.28 9.17 -4.09
N THR A 298 -10.34 8.37 -4.13
CA THR A 298 -10.32 6.96 -3.77
C THR A 298 -10.27 6.11 -5.03
N PHE A 299 -9.34 5.16 -5.08
CA PHE A 299 -9.24 4.18 -6.15
C PHE A 299 -9.63 2.81 -5.62
N GLU A 300 -10.70 2.25 -6.17
CA GLU A 300 -11.05 0.85 -5.95
C GLU A 300 -10.03 -0.04 -6.65
N ILE A 301 -9.59 -1.06 -5.92
CA ILE A 301 -8.67 -2.11 -6.36
C ILE A 301 -9.49 -3.38 -6.57
#